data_AF-A0A436X007-F1
#
_entry.id   AF-A0A436X007-F1
#
_cell.length_a   1.000
_cell.length_b   1.000
_cell.length_c   1.000
_cell.angle_alpha   90.00
_cell.angle_beta   90.00
_cell.angle_gamma   90.00
#
_symmetry.space_group_name_H-M   'P 1'
#
loop_
_entity.id
_entity.type
_entity.pdbx_description
1 polymer ?
#
loop_
_entity_poly.entity_id
_entity_poly.type
_entity_poly.pdbx_seq_one_letter_code
_entity_poly.pdbx_strand_id
1 'polypeptide(L)' 'MTLDAVRARLTAGDMLHMQLVDSQRVWWFEDPWEQIADGIAERLKAAGEIVELGDSLFGITGNSQSWTIGGGRG' A
#
# COMPACT_ATOMS: atom_id res chain seq x y z
N MET A 1 -6.24 -11.53 -2.49
CA MET A 1 -7.21 -10.52 -2.03
C MET A 1 -7.86 -9.75 -3.18
N THR A 2 -9.10 -9.25 -3.01
CA THR A 2 -9.77 -8.33 -3.96
C THR A 2 -9.49 -6.87 -3.59
N LEU A 3 -9.74 -5.93 -4.51
CA LEU A 3 -9.58 -4.49 -4.25
C LEU A 3 -10.41 -4.02 -3.03
N ASP A 4 -11.66 -4.48 -2.93
CA ASP A 4 -12.55 -4.07 -1.82
C ASP A 4 -12.10 -4.63 -0.46
N ALA A 5 -11.53 -5.84 -0.43
CA ALA A 5 -10.95 -6.39 0.79
C ALA A 5 -9.70 -5.60 1.23
N VAL A 6 -8.86 -5.14 0.28
CA VAL A 6 -7.71 -4.27 0.59
C VAL A 6 -8.16 -2.94 1.19
N ARG A 7 -9.18 -2.31 0.59
CA ARG A 7 -9.78 -1.08 1.12
C ARG A 7 -10.32 -1.27 2.53
N ALA A 8 -11.04 -2.38 2.78
CA ALA A 8 -11.59 -2.67 4.09
C ALA A 8 -10.49 -2.75 5.17
N ARG A 9 -9.34 -3.38 4.86
CA ARG A 9 -8.19 -3.43 5.77
C ARG A 9 -7.58 -2.05 6.01
N LEU A 10 -7.33 -1.29 4.95
CA LEU A 10 -6.81 0.09 5.06
C LEU A 10 -7.73 0.99 5.90
N THR A 11 -9.04 0.91 5.69
CA THR A 11 -10.04 1.65 6.49
C THR A 11 -10.08 1.19 7.95
N ALA A 12 -9.79 -0.08 8.23
CA ALA A 12 -9.67 -0.59 9.59
C ALA A 12 -8.41 -0.11 10.33
N GLY A 13 -7.48 0.55 9.60
CA GLY A 13 -6.24 1.08 10.15
C GLY A 13 -5.02 0.20 9.88
N ASP A 14 -5.19 -0.91 9.14
CA ASP A 14 -4.06 -1.75 8.75
C ASP A 14 -3.12 -0.97 7.82
N MET A 15 -1.83 -1.27 7.92
CA MET A 15 -0.79 -0.67 7.10
C MET A 15 -0.44 -1.57 5.93
N LEU A 16 -0.32 -0.97 4.75
CA LEU A 16 0.17 -1.67 3.56
C LEU A 16 1.67 -1.43 3.43
N HIS A 17 2.44 -2.51 3.37
CA HIS A 17 3.89 -2.47 3.22
C HIS A 17 4.32 -2.76 1.79
N MET A 18 5.48 -2.24 1.42
CA MET A 18 6.10 -2.41 0.11
C MET A 18 7.61 -2.66 0.24
N GLN A 19 8.12 -3.59 -0.56
CA GLN A 19 9.55 -3.86 -0.70
C GLN A 19 9.86 -4.21 -2.15
N LEU A 20 11.15 -4.17 -2.48
CA LEU A 20 11.65 -4.66 -3.75
C LEU A 20 12.30 -6.03 -3.56
N VAL A 21 11.74 -7.05 -4.21
CA VAL A 21 12.34 -8.40 -4.32
C VAL A 21 12.67 -8.63 -5.78
N ASP A 22 13.92 -8.92 -6.10
CA ASP A 22 14.39 -9.15 -7.48
C ASP A 22 13.95 -8.03 -8.45
N SER A 23 14.06 -6.78 -8.00
CA SER A 23 13.62 -5.57 -8.72
C SER A 23 12.11 -5.46 -8.98
N GLN A 24 11.29 -6.31 -8.37
CA GLN A 24 9.83 -6.26 -8.43
C GLN A 24 9.25 -5.73 -7.12
N ARG A 25 8.14 -4.97 -7.22
CA ARG A 25 7.39 -4.52 -6.06
C ARG A 25 6.58 -5.67 -5.49
N VAL A 26 6.77 -5.91 -4.20
CA VAL A 26 5.98 -6.86 -3.41
C VAL A 26 5.23 -6.08 -2.36
N TRP A 27 3.93 -6.33 -2.25
CA TRP A 27 3.01 -5.61 -1.37
C TRP A 27 2.34 -6.58 -0.41
N TRP A 28 2.25 -6.22 0.87
CA TRP A 28 1.61 -7.07 1.88
C TRP A 28 1.09 -6.28 3.08
N PHE A 29 0.17 -6.90 3.82
CA PHE A 29 -0.18 -6.52 5.19
C PHE A 29 0.53 -7.43 6.18
N GLU A 30 0.81 -6.94 7.39
CA GLU A 30 1.56 -7.68 8.40
C GLU A 30 0.68 -8.65 9.22
N ASP A 31 -0.50 -8.24 9.68
CA ASP A 31 -1.34 -9.06 10.58
C ASP A 31 -2.84 -9.04 10.21
N PRO A 32 -3.43 -10.18 9.76
CA PRO A 32 -2.71 -11.37 9.33
C PRO A 32 -1.86 -11.07 8.10
N TRP A 33 -0.74 -11.78 7.98
CA TRP A 33 0.15 -11.64 6.83
C TRP A 33 -0.59 -12.02 5.55
N GLU A 34 -0.66 -11.08 4.61
CA GLU A 34 -1.28 -11.34 3.31
C GLU A 34 -0.67 -10.47 2.21
N GLN A 35 -0.20 -11.11 1.15
CA GLN A 35 0.29 -10.41 -0.05
C GLN A 35 -0.85 -9.96 -0.96
N ILE A 36 -0.63 -8.85 -1.66
CA ILE A 36 -1.55 -8.32 -2.67
C ILE A 36 -0.86 -8.18 -4.02
N ALA A 37 -1.65 -8.27 -5.09
CA ALA A 37 -1.13 -8.05 -6.43
C ALA A 37 -0.75 -6.58 -6.64
N ASP A 38 0.38 -6.34 -7.32
CA ASP A 38 0.89 -4.99 -7.63
C ASP A 38 -0.16 -4.11 -8.32
N GLY A 39 -0.94 -4.66 -9.26
CA GLY A 39 -2.01 -3.94 -9.94
C GLY A 39 -3.17 -3.47 -9.04
N ILE A 40 -3.30 -3.99 -7.81
CA ILE A 40 -4.23 -3.46 -6.81
C ILE A 40 -3.62 -2.23 -6.16
N ALA A 41 -2.36 -2.31 -5.71
CA ALA A 41 -1.64 -1.20 -5.09
C ALA A 41 -1.54 0.00 -6.05
N GLU A 42 -1.19 -0.23 -7.32
CA GLU A 42 -1.10 0.82 -8.32
C GLU A 42 -2.47 1.51 -8.59
N ARG A 43 -3.58 0.78 -8.54
CA ARG A 43 -4.92 1.38 -8.64
C ARG A 43 -5.25 2.26 -7.45
N LEU A 44 -4.96 1.80 -6.23
CA LEU A 44 -5.18 2.58 -5.01
C LEU A 44 -4.34 3.87 -5.01
N LYS A 45 -3.07 3.77 -5.45
CA LYS A 45 -2.17 4.92 -5.62
C LYS A 45 -2.71 5.91 -6.66
N ALA A 46 -3.08 5.42 -7.84
CA ALA A 46 -3.60 6.26 -8.92
C ALA A 46 -4.92 6.97 -8.54
N ALA A 47 -5.73 6.34 -7.69
CA ALA A 47 -6.96 6.91 -7.15
C ALA A 47 -6.73 7.87 -5.96
N GLY A 48 -5.50 7.97 -5.42
CA GLY A 48 -5.20 8.75 -4.23
C GLY A 48 -5.79 8.16 -2.94
N GLU A 49 -6.18 6.89 -2.95
CA GLU A 49 -6.80 6.19 -1.82
C GLU A 49 -5.78 5.77 -0.76
N ILE A 50 -4.48 5.74 -1.11
CA ILE A 50 -3.38 5.52 -0.18
C ILE A 50 -2.32 6.59 -0.31
N VAL A 51 -1.65 6.88 0.81
CA VAL A 51 -0.59 7.88 0.92
C VAL A 51 0.67 7.29 1.52
N GLU A 52 1.81 7.83 1.09
CA GLU A 52 3.13 7.48 1.62
C GLU A 52 3.30 7.96 3.06
N LEU A 53 3.91 7.14 3.91
CA LEU A 53 4.30 7.54 5.27
C LEU A 53 5.69 8.20 5.34
N GLY A 54 6.37 8.35 4.19
CA GLY A 54 7.62 9.09 4.07
C GLY A 54 8.89 8.25 4.29
N ASP A 55 8.74 6.93 4.50
CA ASP A 55 9.82 5.96 4.57
C ASP A 55 10.23 5.46 3.16
N SER A 56 10.49 6.41 2.27
CA SER A 56 10.80 6.16 0.86
C SER A 56 12.13 5.44 0.67
N LEU A 57 12.09 4.30 -0.03
CA LEU A 57 13.28 3.64 -0.55
C LEU A 57 14.05 4.59 -1.47
N PHE A 58 15.34 4.78 -1.18
CA PHE A 58 16.27 5.65 -1.91
C PHE A 58 15.86 7.13 -1.96
N GLY A 59 14.95 7.58 -1.09
CA GLY A 59 14.44 8.96 -1.10
C GLY A 59 13.57 9.30 -2.32
N ILE A 60 13.03 8.29 -3.02
CA ILE A 60 12.23 8.47 -4.23
C ILE A 60 10.74 8.49 -3.86
N THR A 61 10.02 9.55 -4.22
CA THR A 61 8.56 9.65 -4.10
C THR A 61 7.87 8.55 -4.90
N GLY A 62 6.81 7.97 -4.34
CA GLY A 62 6.11 6.80 -4.88
C GLY A 62 6.76 5.46 -4.56
N ASN A 63 7.76 5.45 -3.67
CA ASN A 63 8.56 4.30 -3.28
C ASN A 63 8.65 4.12 -1.74
N SER A 64 7.70 4.66 -0.97
CA SER A 64 7.53 4.39 0.47
C SER A 64 7.48 2.90 0.77
N GLN A 65 8.11 2.47 1.85
CA GLN A 65 7.95 1.10 2.36
C GLN A 65 6.63 0.92 3.09
N SER A 66 6.00 2.01 3.56
CA SER A 66 4.75 1.98 4.29
C SER A 66 3.73 2.95 3.73
N TRP A 67 2.50 2.47 3.61
CA TRP A 67 1.36 3.17 3.03
C TRP A 67 0.15 3.03 3.93
N THR A 68 -0.62 4.11 4.05
CA THR A 68 -1.88 4.13 4.81
C THR A 68 -3.00 4.71 3.97
N ILE A 69 -4.23 4.64 4.47
CA ILE A 69 -5.37 5.25 3.78
C ILE A 69 -5.18 6.76 3.63
N GLY A 70 -5.37 7.25 2.40
CA GLY A 70 -5.31 8.66 2.08
C GLY A 70 -6.49 9.37 2.73
N GLY A 71 -6.21 10.46 3.43
CA GLY A 71 -7.19 11.29 4.12
C GLY A 71 -8.13 12.04 3.18
N GLY A 72 -8.93 11.33 2.40
CA GLY A 72 -10.22 11.82 1.94
C GLY A 72 -11.17 11.77 3.12
N ARG A 73 -11.22 12.84 3.92
CA ARG A 73 -12.37 13.07 4.81
C ARG A 73 -13.62 13.07 3.94
N GLY A 74 -14.44 12.03 4.08
CA GLY A 74 -15.89 12.19 3.92
C GLY A 74 -16.43 13.14 4.99
#